data_AF-A0A843BXS5-F1
#
_entry.id   AF-A0A843BXS5-F1
#
_cell.length_a   1.000
_cell.length_b   1.000
_cell.length_c   1.000
_cell.angle_alpha   90.00
_cell.angle_beta   90.00
_cell.angle_gamma   90.00
#
_symmetry.space_group_name_H-M   'P 1'
#
loop_
_entity.id
_entity.type
_entity.pdbx_description
1 polymer ?
#
loop_
_entity_poly.entity_id
_entity_poly.type
_entity_poly.pdbx_seq_one_letter_code
_entity_poly.pdbx_strand_id
1 'polypeptide(L)'
;ASNYFTSGYVLAIIDIESAIAMTLRFVVLVESFSVFFLTTSPDHLGLALEQTHIPYEFAFAFTTAVRFVPVLAEEAQTIMDAQKARGLELEKGGFLKRIRNYIPILIPLIVSAIRRSLELAEAMESRAWGATKNRTNLYELRLHRGDFILLAISLLILSAAIYLRLYVSVPMISQIIF
;
A
#
# COMPACT_ATOMS: atom_id res chain seq x y z
N ALA A 1 19.60 36.56 -27.77
CA ALA A 1 18.69 36.56 -26.61
C ALA A 1 18.68 35.15 -26.01
N SER A 2 19.04 35.06 -24.73
CA SER A 2 18.78 33.95 -23.80
C SER A 2 19.34 32.54 -24.10
N ASN A 3 20.66 32.38 -23.94
CA ASN A 3 21.29 31.09 -23.61
C ASN A 3 21.42 30.93 -22.09
N TYR A 4 20.33 31.14 -21.33
CA TYR A 4 20.38 31.13 -19.86
C TYR A 4 19.96 29.80 -19.20
N PHE A 5 19.64 28.76 -19.98
CA PHE A 5 19.17 27.48 -19.42
C PHE A 5 20.13 26.29 -19.53
N THR A 6 21.24 26.40 -20.28
CA THR A 6 22.26 25.35 -20.35
C THR A 6 23.56 25.84 -19.74
N SER A 7 23.83 25.43 -18.50
CA SER A 7 25.09 25.67 -17.80
C SER A 7 26.21 24.80 -18.41
N GLY A 8 26.52 24.97 -19.70
CA GLY A 8 27.55 24.20 -20.42
C GLY A 8 27.23 22.72 -20.68
N TYR A 9 26.08 22.21 -20.25
CA TYR A 9 25.63 20.84 -20.53
C TYR A 9 24.93 20.77 -21.89
N VAL A 10 25.48 19.96 -22.80
CA VAL A 10 24.84 19.62 -24.08
C VAL A 10 23.88 18.47 -23.80
N LEU A 11 22.58 18.69 -23.98
CA LEU A 11 21.58 17.63 -23.90
C LEU A 11 21.84 16.62 -25.03
N ALA A 12 22.28 15.42 -24.66
CA ALA A 12 22.51 14.37 -25.63
C ALA A 12 21.22 13.54 -25.82
N ILE A 13 21.03 12.96 -27.01
CA ILE A 13 19.83 12.15 -27.32
C ILE A 13 19.70 10.95 -26.37
N ILE A 14 20.84 10.44 -25.87
CA ILE A 14 20.94 9.41 -24.83
C ILE A 14 20.31 9.81 -23.49
N ASP A 15 20.38 11.09 -23.12
CA ASP A 15 19.81 11.61 -21.88
C ASP A 15 18.27 11.62 -21.97
N ILE A 16 17.74 11.99 -23.13
CA ILE A 16 16.30 12.00 -23.41
C ILE A 16 15.76 10.56 -23.43
N GLU A 17 16.46 9.64 -24.09
CA GLU A 17 16.10 8.22 -24.13
C GLU A 17 16.04 7.61 -22.72
N SER A 18 17.06 7.88 -21.90
CA SER A 18 17.13 7.41 -20.52
C SER A 18 16.02 8.02 -19.64
N ALA A 19 15.72 9.31 -19.82
CA ALA A 19 14.64 9.98 -19.10
C ALA A 19 13.27 9.40 -19.44
N ILE A 20 13.00 9.10 -20.72
CA ILE A 20 11.75 8.45 -21.16
C ILE A 20 11.65 7.04 -20.55
N ALA A 21 12.73 6.25 -20.62
CA ALA A 21 12.74 4.89 -20.05
C ALA A 21 12.48 4.90 -18.53
N MET A 22 13.09 5.84 -17.79
CA MET A 22 12.87 6.00 -16.35
C MET A 22 11.44 6.45 -16.03
N THR A 23 10.88 7.36 -16.82
CA THR A 23 9.50 7.83 -16.66
C THR A 23 8.51 6.69 -16.87
N LEU A 24 8.68 5.92 -17.95
CA LEU A 24 7.84 4.77 -18.25
C LEU A 24 7.93 3.71 -17.16
N ARG A 25 9.13 3.44 -16.63
CA ARG A 25 9.33 2.54 -15.49
C ARG A 25 8.54 2.99 -14.25
N PHE A 26 8.57 4.29 -13.96
CA PHE A 26 7.84 4.85 -12.83
C PHE A 26 6.32 4.69 -13.01
N VAL A 27 5.80 5.01 -14.21
CA VAL A 27 4.37 4.83 -14.54
C VAL A 27 3.96 3.36 -14.36
N VAL A 28 4.70 2.42 -14.93
CA VAL A 28 4.42 0.98 -14.81
C VAL A 28 4.40 0.52 -13.34
N LEU A 29 5.34 0.99 -12.52
CA LEU A 29 5.37 0.67 -11.08
C LEU A 29 4.13 1.20 -10.36
N VAL A 30 3.79 2.46 -10.56
CA VAL A 30 2.63 3.10 -9.90
C VAL A 30 1.32 2.44 -10.33
N GLU A 31 1.15 2.17 -11.63
CA GLU A 31 -0.04 1.51 -12.16
C GLU A 31 -0.18 0.08 -11.64
N SER A 32 0.92 -0.69 -11.59
CA SER A 32 0.90 -2.06 -11.07
C SER A 32 0.43 -2.12 -9.62
N PHE A 33 0.95 -1.24 -8.75
CA PHE A 33 0.49 -1.15 -7.37
C PHE A 33 -0.97 -0.69 -7.28
N SER A 34 -1.36 0.30 -8.10
CA SER A 34 -2.73 0.82 -8.13
C SER A 34 -3.74 -0.28 -8.50
N VAL A 35 -3.47 -1.05 -9.57
CA VAL A 35 -4.31 -2.17 -9.98
C VAL A 35 -4.40 -3.21 -8.87
N PHE A 36 -3.29 -3.55 -8.22
CA PHE A 36 -3.27 -4.51 -7.11
C PHE A 36 -4.18 -4.06 -5.96
N PHE A 37 -4.04 -2.83 -5.47
CA PHE A 37 -4.84 -2.32 -4.36
C PHE A 37 -6.31 -2.06 -4.70
N LEU A 38 -6.63 -1.75 -5.96
CA LEU A 38 -8.02 -1.53 -6.40
C LEU A 38 -8.79 -2.83 -6.64
N THR A 39 -8.09 -3.90 -7.03
CA THR A 39 -8.72 -5.19 -7.38
C THR A 39 -8.68 -6.21 -6.25
N THR A 40 -7.79 -6.05 -5.27
CA THR A 40 -7.59 -7.02 -4.18
C THR A 40 -8.10 -6.46 -2.86
N SER A 41 -9.06 -7.14 -2.24
CA SER A 41 -9.54 -6.75 -0.91
C SER A 41 -8.55 -7.17 0.19
N PRO A 42 -8.49 -6.42 1.32
CA PRO A 42 -7.68 -6.81 2.47
C PRO A 42 -8.04 -8.19 3.03
N ASP A 43 -9.31 -8.57 2.98
CA ASP A 43 -9.79 -9.88 3.45
C ASP A 43 -9.21 -11.03 2.60
N HIS A 44 -9.15 -10.87 1.27
CA HIS A 44 -8.49 -11.84 0.38
C HIS A 44 -6.99 -11.94 0.67
N LEU A 45 -6.33 -10.82 0.96
CA LEU A 45 -4.92 -10.80 1.32
C LEU A 45 -4.67 -11.54 2.65
N GLY A 46 -5.54 -11.35 3.65
CA GLY A 46 -5.46 -12.10 4.92
C GLY A 46 -5.59 -13.61 4.73
N LEU A 47 -6.56 -14.05 3.94
CA LEU A 47 -6.73 -15.47 3.62
C LEU A 47 -5.52 -16.02 2.84
N ALA A 48 -4.95 -15.24 1.92
CA ALA A 48 -3.73 -15.62 1.21
C ALA A 48 -2.54 -15.79 2.17
N LEU A 49 -2.39 -14.91 3.17
CA LEU A 49 -1.37 -15.03 4.22
C LEU A 49 -1.58 -16.32 5.05
N GLU A 50 -2.81 -16.65 5.40
CA GLU A 50 -3.12 -17.88 6.14
C GLU A 50 -2.75 -19.14 5.32
N GLN A 51 -3.01 -19.13 4.00
CA GLN A 51 -2.61 -20.21 3.10
C GLN A 51 -1.09 -20.33 2.90
N THR A 52 -0.32 -19.25 3.07
CA THR A 52 1.15 -19.28 3.01
C THR A 52 1.81 -19.73 4.32
N HIS A 53 1.06 -20.38 5.22
CA HIS A 53 1.50 -20.90 6.51
C HIS A 53 1.84 -19.82 7.56
N ILE A 54 1.37 -18.58 7.38
CA ILE A 54 1.42 -17.57 8.44
C ILE A 54 0.35 -17.91 9.49
N PRO A 55 0.65 -17.87 10.80
CA PRO A 55 -0.34 -18.12 11.84
C PRO A 55 -1.56 -17.20 11.68
N TYR A 56 -2.75 -17.78 11.82
CA TYR A 56 -4.03 -17.09 11.56
C TYR A 56 -4.22 -15.86 12.44
N GLU A 57 -3.58 -15.81 13.61
CA GLU A 57 -3.59 -14.65 14.50
C GLU A 57 -2.97 -13.41 13.84
N PHE A 58 -1.88 -13.57 13.08
CA PHE A 58 -1.24 -12.48 12.36
C PHE A 58 -2.06 -12.05 11.14
N ALA A 59 -2.61 -13.01 10.38
CA ALA A 59 -3.50 -12.73 9.26
C ALA A 59 -4.77 -11.98 9.74
N PHE A 60 -5.32 -12.39 10.88
CA PHE A 60 -6.45 -11.73 11.52
C PHE A 60 -6.10 -10.32 12.02
N ALA A 61 -4.95 -10.14 12.67
CA ALA A 61 -4.50 -8.84 13.14
C ALA A 61 -4.30 -7.86 11.97
N PHE A 62 -3.70 -8.32 10.87
CA PHE A 62 -3.52 -7.52 9.66
C PHE A 62 -4.85 -7.05 9.06
N THR A 63 -5.77 -7.99 8.80
CA THR A 63 -7.07 -7.67 8.19
C THR A 63 -7.92 -6.75 9.09
N THR A 64 -7.90 -7.00 10.41
CA THR A 64 -8.58 -6.16 11.39
C THR A 64 -7.99 -4.76 11.45
N ALA A 65 -6.66 -4.63 11.44
CA ALA A 65 -6.00 -3.33 11.43
C ALA A 65 -6.42 -2.50 10.22
N VAL A 66 -6.37 -3.08 9.02
CA VAL A 66 -6.80 -2.39 7.77
C VAL A 66 -8.27 -1.99 7.84
N ARG A 67 -9.15 -2.86 8.37
CA ARG A 67 -10.57 -2.57 8.55
C ARG A 67 -10.83 -1.44 9.56
N PHE A 68 -9.97 -1.29 10.57
CA PHE A 68 -10.08 -0.24 11.58
C PHE A 68 -9.55 1.11 11.13
N VAL A 69 -8.69 1.19 10.10
CA VAL A 69 -8.22 2.48 9.54
C VAL A 69 -9.36 3.44 9.21
N PRO A 70 -10.38 3.08 8.39
CA PRO A 70 -11.46 4.01 8.06
C PRO A 70 -12.28 4.42 9.30
N VAL A 71 -12.52 3.49 10.23
CA VAL A 71 -13.26 3.76 11.47
C VAL A 71 -12.52 4.75 12.36
N LEU A 72 -11.20 4.57 12.53
CA LEU A 72 -10.35 5.49 13.29
C LEU A 72 -10.24 6.85 12.62
N ALA A 73 -10.25 6.92 11.29
CA ALA A 73 -10.25 8.19 10.56
C ALA A 73 -11.55 8.98 10.79
N GLU A 74 -12.71 8.30 10.73
CA GLU A 74 -14.02 8.92 11.03
C GLU A 74 -14.11 9.37 12.49
N GLU A 75 -13.63 8.56 13.42
CA GLU A 75 -13.58 8.90 14.84
C GLU A 75 -12.64 10.08 15.12
N ALA A 76 -11.46 10.10 14.49
CA ALA A 76 -10.54 11.22 14.56
C ALA A 76 -11.19 12.51 14.07
N GLN A 77 -11.92 12.45 12.94
CA GLN A 77 -12.65 13.60 12.40
C GLN A 77 -13.73 14.09 13.35
N THR A 78 -14.51 13.16 13.92
CA THR A 78 -15.55 13.48 14.92
C THR A 78 -14.96 14.16 16.15
N ILE A 79 -13.83 13.65 16.67
CA ILE A 79 -13.13 14.25 17.82
C ILE A 79 -12.59 15.64 17.44
N MET A 80 -12.01 15.79 16.25
CA MET A 80 -11.53 17.08 15.75
C MET A 80 -12.64 18.12 15.71
N ASP A 81 -13.81 17.78 15.18
CA ASP A 81 -14.93 18.71 15.06
C ASP A 81 -15.52 19.06 16.43
N ALA A 82 -15.60 18.10 17.35
CA ALA A 82 -15.99 18.35 18.73
C ALA A 82 -15.02 19.30 19.46
N GLN A 83 -13.71 19.15 19.26
CA GLN A 83 -12.72 20.04 19.86
C GLN A 83 -12.74 21.45 19.24
N LYS A 84 -12.94 21.56 17.93
CA LYS A 84 -13.13 22.86 17.25
C LYS A 84 -14.36 23.59 17.79
N ALA A 85 -15.47 22.87 18.02
CA ALA A 85 -16.68 23.44 18.62
C ALA A 85 -16.44 23.96 20.06
N ARG A 86 -15.47 23.38 20.78
CA ARG A 86 -15.01 23.86 22.11
C ARG A 86 -13.99 25.01 22.03
N GLY A 87 -13.72 25.54 20.84
CA GLY A 87 -12.82 26.67 20.61
C GLY A 87 -11.35 26.27 20.41
N LEU A 88 -11.04 24.98 20.19
CA LEU A 88 -9.68 24.57 19.87
C LEU A 88 -9.31 24.97 18.43
N GLU A 89 -8.36 25.89 18.30
CA GLU A 89 -7.82 26.31 17.01
C GLU A 89 -6.56 25.50 16.65
N LEU A 90 -6.70 24.51 15.79
CA LEU A 90 -5.61 23.60 15.42
C LEU A 90 -4.48 24.29 14.64
N GLU A 91 -4.82 25.29 13.83
CA GLU A 91 -3.89 25.93 12.89
C GLU A 91 -3.18 27.17 13.45
N LYS A 92 -3.60 27.70 14.61
CA LYS A 92 -2.99 28.90 15.21
C LYS A 92 -1.75 28.59 16.03
N GLY A 93 -0.74 29.45 15.87
CA GLY A 93 0.51 29.43 16.62
C GLY A 93 1.70 28.86 15.83
N GLY A 94 2.88 28.85 16.48
CA GLY A 94 4.10 28.26 15.91
C GLY A 94 4.03 26.73 15.82
N PHE A 95 4.99 26.12 15.12
CA PHE A 95 5.06 24.67 14.87
C PHE A 95 4.86 23.81 16.13
N LEU A 96 5.55 24.14 17.22
CA LEU A 96 5.46 23.39 18.48
C LEU A 96 4.07 23.51 19.14
N LYS A 97 3.42 24.67 19.01
CA LYS A 97 2.07 24.89 19.52
C LYS A 97 1.04 24.10 18.71
N ARG A 98 1.20 24.04 17.38
CA ARG A 98 0.36 23.22 16.51
C ARG A 98 0.41 21.74 16.88
N ILE A 99 1.60 21.18 17.14
CA ILE A 99 1.74 19.79 17.61
C ILE A 99 1.00 19.60 18.94
N ARG A 100 1.17 20.51 19.90
CA ARG A 100 0.48 20.43 21.20
C ARG A 100 -1.04 20.50 21.06
N ASN A 101 -1.56 21.24 20.07
CA ASN A 101 -2.99 21.34 19.80
C ASN A 101 -3.59 20.02 19.30
N TYR A 102 -2.81 19.04 18.85
CA TYR A 102 -3.33 17.70 18.48
C TYR A 102 -3.45 16.74 19.67
N ILE A 103 -2.83 17.03 20.81
CA ILE A 103 -2.90 16.17 22.01
C ILE A 103 -4.35 15.92 22.48
N PRO A 104 -5.25 16.93 22.54
CA PRO A 104 -6.66 16.73 22.90
C PRO A 104 -7.46 15.86 21.92
N ILE A 105 -6.92 15.57 20.73
CA ILE A 105 -7.52 14.67 19.74
C ILE A 105 -6.92 13.26 19.88
N LEU A 106 -5.59 13.17 20.01
CA LEU A 106 -4.87 11.91 20.11
C LEU A 106 -5.23 11.12 21.36
N ILE A 107 -5.33 11.77 22.52
CA ILE A 107 -5.63 11.07 23.78
C ILE A 107 -6.99 10.37 23.72
N PRO A 108 -8.11 11.04 23.38
CA PRO A 108 -9.40 10.35 23.22
C PRO A 108 -9.37 9.25 22.17
N LEU A 109 -8.73 9.49 21.02
CA LEU A 109 -8.66 8.50 19.94
C LEU A 109 -7.93 7.21 20.38
N ILE A 110 -6.83 7.35 21.12
CA ILE A 110 -6.07 6.19 21.66
C ILE A 110 -6.93 5.45 22.70
N VAL A 111 -7.60 6.16 23.60
CA VAL A 111 -8.47 5.54 24.61
C VAL A 111 -9.62 4.77 23.95
N SER A 112 -10.25 5.36 22.92
CA SER A 112 -11.28 4.69 22.12
C SER A 112 -10.74 3.46 21.40
N ALA A 113 -9.55 3.53 20.80
CA ALA A 113 -8.93 2.40 20.12
C ALA A 113 -8.64 1.24 21.09
N ILE A 114 -8.14 1.54 22.30
CA ILE A 114 -7.91 0.54 23.36
C ILE A 114 -9.24 -0.11 23.77
N ARG A 115 -10.28 0.70 24.03
CA ARG A 115 -11.60 0.19 24.39
C ARG A 115 -12.15 -0.74 23.31
N ARG A 116 -12.09 -0.33 22.03
CA ARG A 116 -12.52 -1.14 20.90
C ARG A 116 -11.75 -2.46 20.80
N SER A 117 -10.45 -2.44 21.08
CA SER A 117 -9.64 -3.67 21.09
C SER A 117 -10.08 -4.63 22.19
N LEU A 118 -10.44 -4.12 23.37
CA LEU A 118 -10.95 -4.94 24.48
C LEU A 118 -12.33 -5.52 24.14
N GLU A 119 -13.25 -4.70 23.61
CA GLU A 119 -14.57 -5.14 23.16
C GLU A 119 -14.47 -6.22 22.06
N LEU A 120 -13.53 -6.06 21.12
CA LEU A 120 -13.26 -7.07 20.11
C LEU A 120 -12.73 -8.37 20.73
N ALA A 121 -11.80 -8.29 21.67
CA ALA A 121 -11.26 -9.45 22.37
C ALA A 121 -12.34 -10.21 23.15
N GLU A 122 -13.16 -9.50 23.93
CA GLU A 122 -14.30 -10.08 24.66
C GLU A 122 -15.30 -10.75 23.69
N ALA A 123 -15.61 -10.10 22.57
CA ALA A 123 -16.48 -10.68 21.54
C ALA A 123 -15.87 -11.94 20.90
N MET A 124 -14.55 -11.96 20.68
CA MET A 124 -13.83 -13.12 20.15
C MET A 124 -13.82 -14.29 21.14
N GLU A 125 -13.56 -14.03 22.42
CA GLU A 125 -13.62 -15.04 23.48
C GLU A 125 -15.02 -15.64 23.63
N SER A 126 -16.07 -14.80 23.55
CA SER A 126 -17.47 -15.27 23.57
C SER A 126 -17.81 -16.22 22.41
N ARG A 127 -17.05 -16.11 21.30
CA ARG A 127 -17.16 -16.97 20.11
C ARG A 127 -16.15 -18.11 20.09
N ALA A 128 -15.54 -18.42 21.25
CA ALA A 128 -14.56 -19.48 21.42
C ALA A 128 -13.33 -19.35 20.48
N TRP A 129 -12.90 -18.12 20.21
CA TRP A 129 -11.66 -17.89 19.46
C TRP A 129 -10.47 -18.56 20.16
N GLY A 130 -9.68 -19.32 19.40
CA GLY A 130 -8.54 -20.08 19.93
C GLY A 130 -8.89 -21.41 20.61
N ALA A 131 -10.16 -21.83 20.65
CA ALA A 131 -10.55 -23.11 21.25
C ALA A 131 -10.01 -24.35 20.51
N THR A 132 -9.71 -24.22 19.21
CA THR A 132 -9.17 -25.30 18.38
C THR A 132 -7.91 -24.83 17.68
N LYS A 133 -6.87 -25.67 17.67
CA LYS A 133 -5.60 -25.39 16.97
C LYS A 133 -5.75 -25.34 15.45
N ASN A 134 -6.67 -26.14 14.90
CA ASN A 134 -6.98 -26.21 13.48
C ASN A 134 -8.30 -25.47 13.19
N ARG A 135 -8.20 -24.20 12.81
CA ARG A 135 -9.34 -23.39 12.37
C ARG A 135 -9.75 -23.78 10.94
N THR A 136 -11.05 -23.78 10.67
CA THR A 136 -11.59 -23.93 9.31
C THR A 136 -11.93 -22.56 8.73
N ASN A 137 -11.58 -22.33 7.46
CA ASN A 137 -11.94 -21.10 6.75
C ASN A 137 -13.26 -21.26 6.01
N LEU A 138 -14.14 -20.26 6.15
CA LEU A 138 -15.42 -20.23 5.41
C LEU A 138 -15.20 -20.02 3.90
N TYR A 139 -14.19 -19.23 3.56
CA TYR A 139 -13.78 -18.96 2.18
C TYR A 139 -12.37 -19.51 1.96
N GLU A 140 -12.23 -20.37 0.96
CA GLU A 140 -10.95 -20.91 0.52
C GLU A 140 -10.57 -20.25 -0.81
N LEU A 141 -9.35 -19.70 -0.92
CA LEU A 141 -8.82 -19.33 -2.23
C LEU A 141 -8.46 -20.60 -2.99
N ARG A 142 -9.06 -20.76 -4.16
CA ARG A 142 -8.78 -21.86 -5.09
C ARG A 142 -8.26 -21.28 -6.40
N LEU A 143 -7.09 -21.75 -6.81
CA LEU A 143 -6.51 -21.39 -8.10
C LEU A 143 -7.34 -22.03 -9.21
N HIS A 144 -7.90 -21.18 -10.07
CA HIS A 144 -8.62 -21.60 -11.26
C HIS A 144 -7.67 -21.80 -12.43
N ARG A 145 -8.13 -22.48 -13.48
CA ARG A 145 -7.34 -22.72 -14.71
C ARG A 145 -6.84 -21.42 -15.34
N GLY A 146 -7.61 -20.33 -15.23
CA GLY A 146 -7.20 -19.00 -15.68
C GLY A 146 -5.97 -18.48 -14.95
N ASP A 147 -5.86 -18.72 -13.65
CA ASP A 147 -4.73 -18.27 -12.83
C ASP A 147 -3.44 -18.97 -13.26
N PHE A 148 -3.50 -20.27 -13.57
CA PHE A 148 -2.36 -21.02 -14.10
C PHE A 148 -1.91 -20.52 -15.47
N ILE A 149 -2.85 -20.19 -16.36
CA ILE A 149 -2.52 -19.63 -17.68
C ILE A 149 -1.86 -18.27 -17.53
N LEU A 150 -2.40 -17.40 -16.67
CA LEU A 150 -1.84 -16.07 -16.39
C LEU A 150 -0.45 -16.16 -15.77
N LEU A 151 -0.23 -17.10 -14.85
CA LEU A 151 1.08 -17.38 -14.25
C LEU A 151 2.07 -17.86 -15.32
N ALA A 152 1.68 -18.78 -16.20
CA ALA A 152 2.54 -19.26 -17.28
C ALA A 152 2.92 -18.14 -18.26
N ILE A 153 1.97 -17.30 -18.67
CA ILE A 153 2.21 -16.17 -19.58
C ILE A 153 3.15 -15.15 -18.94
N SER A 154 2.91 -14.78 -17.67
CA SER A 154 3.76 -13.82 -16.95
C SER A 154 5.20 -14.34 -16.76
N LEU A 155 5.37 -15.62 -16.43
CA LEU A 155 6.69 -16.26 -16.32
C LEU A 155 7.40 -16.29 -17.68
N LEU A 156 6.67 -16.56 -18.76
CA LEU A 156 7.21 -16.56 -20.12
C LEU A 156 7.69 -15.15 -20.52
N ILE A 157 6.87 -14.12 -20.31
CA ILE A 157 7.23 -12.72 -20.59
C ILE A 157 8.47 -12.31 -19.78
N LEU A 158 8.52 -12.67 -18.49
CA LEU A 158 9.68 -12.38 -17.63
C LEU A 158 10.95 -13.08 -18.13
N SER A 159 10.86 -14.37 -18.48
CA SER A 159 12.00 -15.13 -18.99
C SER A 159 12.51 -14.59 -20.33
N ALA A 160 11.61 -14.21 -21.23
CA ALA A 160 11.95 -13.58 -22.50
C ALA A 160 12.62 -12.21 -22.29
N ALA A 161 12.12 -11.40 -21.36
CA ALA A 161 12.72 -10.11 -21.02
C ALA A 161 14.14 -10.26 -20.43
N ILE A 162 14.35 -11.26 -19.55
CA ILE A 162 15.67 -11.56 -19.00
C ILE A 162 16.61 -12.08 -20.09
N TYR A 163 16.14 -12.98 -20.95
CA TYR A 163 16.93 -13.51 -22.06
C TYR A 163 17.36 -12.40 -23.02
N LEU A 164 16.43 -11.54 -23.46
CA LEU A 164 16.74 -10.40 -24.30
C LEU A 164 17.75 -9.47 -23.64
N ARG A 165 17.60 -9.16 -22.35
CA ARG A 165 18.54 -8.29 -21.63
C ARG A 165 19.95 -8.86 -21.53
N LEU A 166 20.11 -10.18 -21.45
CA LEU A 166 21.42 -10.82 -21.26
C LEU A 166 22.12 -11.14 -22.58
N TYR A 167 21.39 -11.58 -23.60
CA TYR A 167 21.95 -12.04 -24.87
C TYR A 167 21.87 -11.01 -25.99
N VAL A 168 20.94 -10.06 -25.90
CA VAL A 168 20.84 -8.96 -26.84
C VAL A 168 21.31 -7.70 -26.11
N SER A 169 22.49 -7.18 -26.48
CA SER A 169 22.86 -5.82 -26.13
C SER A 169 21.87 -4.90 -26.83
N VAL A 170 20.74 -4.60 -26.19
CA VAL A 170 19.71 -3.72 -26.75
C VAL A 170 20.40 -2.40 -27.07
N PRO A 171 20.65 -2.09 -28.35
CA PRO A 171 21.36 -0.88 -28.70
C PRO A 171 20.46 0.29 -28.34
N MET A 172 21.07 1.37 -27.84
CA MET A 172 20.32 2.60 -27.60
C MET A 172 19.71 3.07 -28.92
N ILE A 173 18.52 3.65 -28.92
CA ILE A 173 17.87 4.20 -30.13
C ILE A 173 18.82 5.17 -30.82
N SER A 174 19.59 5.93 -30.04
CA SER A 174 20.68 6.79 -30.52
C SER A 174 21.78 6.06 -31.33
N GLN A 175 22.06 4.78 -31.06
CA GLN A 175 23.02 3.95 -31.81
C GLN A 175 22.42 3.29 -33.05
N ILE A 176 21.10 3.28 -33.21
CA ILE A 176 20.41 2.78 -34.40
C ILE A 176 20.21 3.92 -35.42
N ILE A 177 20.02 5.15 -34.92
CA ILE A 177 19.76 6.34 -35.75
C ILE A 177 21.06 6.96 -36.32
N PHE A 178 22.21 6.74 -35.67
CA PHE A 178 23.55 7.19 -36.11
C PHE A 178 24.45 6.00 -36.41
#